data_AF-A0A5S4SHG7-F1
#
_entry.id   AF-A0A5S4SHG7-F1
#
_cell.length_a   1.000
_cell.length_b   1.000
_cell.length_c   1.000
_cell.angle_alpha   90.00
_cell.angle_beta   90.00
_cell.angle_gamma   90.00
#
_symmetry.space_group_name_H-M   'P 1'
#
loop_
_entity.id
_entity.type
_entity.pdbx_description
1 polymer ?
#
loop_
_entity_poly.entity_id
_entity_poly.type
_entity_poly.pdbx_seq_one_letter_code
_entity_poly.pdbx_strand_id
1 'polypeptide(L)'
;MRGLQARAELATARVQAAIFGQDSEQAGLAALEATTSAIGDGMTDFHNDCHTPPRFFMDEPQLLEAWQSGWGLAADSHEINHCSHCNDGTGNPCPLHG
;
A
#
# COMPACT_ATOMS: atom_id res chain seq x y z
N MET A 1 0.89 -1.41 -16.75
CA MET A 1 1.95 -0.41 -16.50
C MET A 1 1.94 -0.13 -15.00
N ARG A 2 3.05 -0.32 -14.29
CA ARG A 2 3.09 -0.22 -12.81
C ARG A 2 2.61 1.15 -12.33
N GLY A 3 1.76 1.19 -11.30
CA GLY A 3 1.23 2.42 -10.72
C GLY A 3 0.21 3.20 -11.55
N LEU A 4 -0.11 2.78 -12.79
CA LEU A 4 -1.06 3.52 -13.64
C LEU A 4 -2.48 3.50 -13.07
N GLN A 5 -2.90 2.37 -12.50
CA GLN A 5 -4.25 2.20 -11.95
C GLN A 5 -4.46 3.13 -10.75
N ALA A 6 -3.61 3.05 -9.72
CA ALA A 6 -3.68 3.94 -8.56
C ALA A 6 -3.60 5.42 -8.95
N ARG A 7 -2.81 5.77 -9.97
CA ARG A 7 -2.73 7.15 -10.49
C ARG A 7 -4.04 7.61 -11.14
N ALA A 8 -4.70 6.74 -11.89
CA ALA A 8 -5.99 7.02 -12.52
C ALA A 8 -7.10 7.15 -11.47
N GLU A 9 -7.12 6.28 -10.46
CA GLU A 9 -8.04 6.34 -9.33
C GLU A 9 -7.86 7.65 -8.54
N LEU A 10 -6.63 8.09 -8.30
CA LEU A 10 -6.35 9.38 -7.66
C LEU A 10 -6.87 10.56 -8.50
N ALA A 11 -6.71 10.50 -9.82
CA ALA A 11 -7.26 11.52 -10.70
C ALA A 11 -8.79 11.57 -10.61
N THR A 12 -9.47 10.41 -10.56
CA THR A 12 -10.92 10.31 -10.34
C THR A 12 -11.33 10.91 -9.01
N ALA A 13 -10.60 10.60 -7.93
CA ALA A 13 -10.86 11.16 -6.60
C ALA A 13 -10.80 12.69 -6.61
N ARG A 14 -9.80 13.28 -7.29
CA ARG A 14 -9.68 14.74 -7.42
C ARG A 14 -10.83 15.37 -8.20
N VAL A 15 -11.28 14.71 -9.26
CA VAL A 15 -12.45 15.17 -10.03
C VAL A 15 -13.71 15.13 -9.17
N GLN A 16 -13.93 14.05 -8.43
CA GLN A 16 -15.07 13.93 -7.53
C GLN A 16 -15.02 14.98 -6.41
N ALA A 17 -13.85 15.22 -5.83
CA ALA A 17 -13.66 16.26 -4.82
C ALA A 17 -13.98 17.67 -5.36
N ALA A 18 -13.69 17.92 -6.64
CA ALA A 18 -14.02 19.18 -7.30
C ALA A 18 -15.53 19.34 -7.57
N ILE A 19 -16.25 18.25 -7.83
CA ILE A 19 -17.68 18.26 -8.15
C ILE A 19 -18.55 18.25 -6.89
N PHE A 20 -18.20 17.39 -5.92
CA PHE A 20 -19.04 17.07 -4.76
C PHE A 20 -18.49 17.67 -3.45
N GLY A 21 -17.29 18.23 -3.46
CA GLY A 21 -16.58 18.74 -2.29
C GLY A 21 -15.54 17.77 -1.75
N GLN A 22 -14.51 18.31 -1.09
CA GLN A 22 -13.40 17.53 -0.53
C GLN A 22 -13.85 16.53 0.55
N ASP A 23 -14.83 16.93 1.36
CA ASP A 23 -15.37 16.10 2.45
C ASP A 23 -16.51 15.18 2.01
N SER A 24 -16.75 15.08 0.69
CA SER A 24 -17.79 14.19 0.16
C SER A 24 -17.37 12.73 0.30
N GLU A 25 -18.34 11.88 0.62
CA GLU A 25 -18.14 10.43 0.70
C GLU A 25 -17.57 9.87 -0.61
N GLN A 26 -18.03 10.38 -1.76
CA GLN A 26 -17.57 9.97 -3.07
C GLN A 26 -16.06 10.22 -3.24
N ALA A 27 -15.62 11.45 -2.96
CA ALA A 27 -14.21 11.82 -3.05
C ALA A 27 -13.34 10.99 -2.08
N GLY A 28 -13.84 10.76 -0.86
CA GLY A 28 -13.17 9.94 0.14
C GLY A 28 -13.01 8.48 -0.29
N LEU A 29 -14.07 7.86 -0.82
CA LEU A 29 -14.04 6.48 -1.30
C LEU A 29 -13.07 6.31 -2.47
N ALA A 30 -13.08 7.20 -3.46
CA ALA A 30 -12.14 7.11 -4.57
C ALA A 30 -10.68 7.37 -4.15
N ALA A 31 -10.43 8.24 -3.18
CA ALA A 31 -9.09 8.45 -2.62
C ALA A 31 -8.60 7.19 -1.87
N LEU A 32 -9.51 6.51 -1.16
CA LEU A 32 -9.23 5.24 -0.49
C LEU A 32 -8.91 4.12 -1.49
N GLU A 33 -9.64 4.04 -2.60
CA GLU A 33 -9.35 3.09 -3.70
C GLU A 33 -7.93 3.29 -4.24
N ALA A 34 -7.57 4.53 -4.58
CA ALA A 34 -6.23 4.86 -5.08
C ALA A 34 -5.11 4.46 -4.09
N THR A 35 -5.33 4.73 -2.81
CA THR A 35 -4.39 4.39 -1.74
C THR A 35 -4.27 2.87 -1.57
N THR A 36 -5.39 2.15 -1.60
CA THR A 36 -5.43 0.69 -1.48
C THR A 36 -4.72 0.03 -2.65
N SER A 37 -4.93 0.51 -3.87
CA SER A 37 -4.22 0.04 -5.07
C SER A 37 -2.72 0.28 -4.97
N ALA A 38 -2.27 1.44 -4.48
CA ALA A 38 -0.85 1.72 -4.29
C ALA A 38 -0.20 0.82 -3.23
N ILE A 39 -0.90 0.51 -2.13
CA ILE A 39 -0.47 -0.50 -1.14
C ILE A 39 -0.33 -1.87 -1.82
N GLY A 40 -1.32 -2.29 -2.60
CA GLY A 40 -1.28 -3.56 -3.34
C GLY A 40 -0.13 -3.65 -4.33
N ASP A 41 0.18 -2.55 -5.03
CA ASP A 41 1.35 -2.42 -5.89
C ASP A 41 2.65 -2.61 -5.08
N GLY A 42 2.75 -1.99 -3.90
CA GLY A 42 3.90 -2.14 -2.99
C GLY A 42 4.12 -3.58 -2.53
N MET A 43 3.05 -4.24 -2.10
CA MET A 43 3.10 -5.66 -1.71
C MET A 43 3.52 -6.54 -2.89
N THR A 44 2.96 -6.29 -4.08
CA THR A 44 3.28 -7.06 -5.29
C THR A 44 4.74 -6.86 -5.69
N ASP A 45 5.23 -5.63 -5.63
CA ASP A 45 6.62 -5.30 -5.95
C ASP A 45 7.61 -5.95 -4.98
N PHE A 46 7.30 -6.02 -3.67
CA PHE A 46 8.11 -6.77 -2.70
C PHE A 46 8.29 -8.23 -3.12
N HIS A 47 7.21 -8.93 -3.44
CA HIS A 47 7.26 -10.35 -3.83
C HIS A 47 8.00 -10.58 -5.17
N ASN A 48 8.15 -9.53 -5.97
CA ASN A 48 8.91 -9.55 -7.22
C ASN A 48 10.35 -9.00 -7.08
N ASP A 49 10.83 -8.80 -5.84
CA ASP A 49 12.15 -8.22 -5.52
C ASP A 49 12.38 -6.85 -6.19
N CYS A 50 11.31 -6.06 -6.31
CA CYS A 50 11.34 -4.74 -6.91
C CYS A 50 11.36 -3.65 -5.84
N HIS A 51 12.48 -2.96 -5.73
CA HIS A 51 12.71 -1.93 -4.69
C HIS A 51 12.44 -0.50 -5.18
N THR A 52 12.19 -0.33 -6.47
CA THR A 52 11.97 0.99 -7.08
C THR A 52 10.47 1.30 -7.17
N PRO A 53 9.97 2.43 -6.66
CA PRO A 53 8.56 2.80 -6.80
C PRO A 53 8.13 2.97 -8.27
N PRO A 54 6.84 2.79 -8.59
CA PRO A 54 6.30 3.14 -9.89
C PRO A 54 6.53 4.61 -10.25
N ARG A 55 6.93 4.87 -11.50
CA ARG A 55 7.21 6.25 -11.98
C ARG A 55 6.03 7.22 -11.81
N PHE A 56 4.80 6.72 -11.87
CA PHE A 56 3.58 7.51 -11.68
C PHE A 56 3.36 8.01 -10.25
N PHE A 57 4.13 7.52 -9.28
CA PHE A 57 4.02 7.95 -7.89
C PHE A 57 5.04 9.03 -7.53
N MET A 58 6.01 9.33 -8.41
CA MET A 58 7.11 10.25 -8.13
C MET A 58 6.65 11.70 -7.86
N ASP A 59 5.54 12.10 -8.48
CA ASP A 59 4.90 13.40 -8.31
C ASP A 59 3.73 13.37 -7.32
N GLU A 60 3.45 12.22 -6.71
CA GLU A 60 2.28 11.99 -5.85
C GLU A 60 2.70 11.37 -4.52
N PRO A 61 3.13 12.19 -3.53
CA PRO A 61 3.62 11.72 -2.23
C PRO A 61 2.69 10.73 -1.54
N GLN A 62 1.38 10.95 -1.60
CA GLN A 62 0.38 10.05 -1.01
C GLN A 62 0.42 8.63 -1.60
N LEU A 63 0.67 8.48 -2.91
CA LEU A 63 0.75 7.15 -3.54
C LEU A 63 2.10 6.51 -3.28
N LEU A 64 3.16 7.33 -3.19
CA LEU A 64 4.49 6.86 -2.84
C LEU A 64 4.53 6.31 -1.40
N GLU A 65 3.97 7.03 -0.44
CA GLU A 65 3.85 6.60 0.96
C GLU A 65 2.99 5.34 1.10
N ALA A 66 1.88 5.26 0.37
CA ALA A 66 1.03 4.08 0.32
C ALA A 66 1.78 2.86 -0.25
N TRP A 67 2.53 3.04 -1.34
CA TRP A 67 3.38 1.98 -1.91
C TRP A 67 4.46 1.52 -0.93
N GLN A 68 5.16 2.46 -0.27
CA GLN A 68 6.18 2.13 0.75
C GLN A 68 5.55 1.36 1.91
N SER A 69 4.35 1.74 2.32
CA SER A 69 3.59 1.04 3.37
C SER A 69 3.27 -0.39 2.94
N GLY A 70 2.77 -0.60 1.72
CA GLY A 70 2.50 -1.94 1.19
C GLY A 70 3.75 -2.81 1.09
N TRP A 71 4.86 -2.24 0.63
CA TRP A 71 6.15 -2.93 0.57
C TRP A 71 6.63 -3.34 1.97
N GLY A 72 6.59 -2.41 2.93
CA GLY A 72 6.96 -2.66 4.33
C GLY A 72 6.09 -3.71 5.00
N LEU A 73 4.77 -3.66 4.82
CA LEU A 73 3.85 -4.68 5.33
C LEU A 73 4.16 -6.07 4.78
N ALA A 74 4.51 -6.16 3.49
CA ALA A 74 4.90 -7.44 2.89
C ALA A 74 6.25 -7.93 3.44
N ALA A 75 7.21 -7.02 3.67
CA ALA A 75 8.49 -7.34 4.30
C ALA A 75 8.34 -7.84 5.74
N ASP A 76 7.56 -7.14 6.56
CA ASP A 76 7.28 -7.52 7.95
C ASP A 76 6.57 -8.88 8.02
N SER A 77 5.56 -9.08 7.17
CA SER A 77 4.85 -10.36 7.05
C SER A 77 5.79 -11.48 6.62
N HIS A 78 6.67 -11.24 5.64
CA HIS A 78 7.68 -12.20 5.22
C HIS A 78 8.63 -12.55 6.37
N GLU A 79 9.09 -11.57 7.15
CA GLU A 79 9.94 -11.80 8.32
C GLU A 79 9.23 -12.67 9.37
N ILE A 80 8.00 -12.32 9.74
CA ILE A 80 7.20 -13.05 10.73
C ILE A 80 6.94 -14.49 10.27
N ASN A 81 6.59 -14.70 9.00
CA ASN A 81 6.35 -16.03 8.44
C ASN A 81 7.60 -16.93 8.42
N HIS A 82 8.80 -16.34 8.41
CA HIS A 82 10.06 -17.08 8.46
C HIS A 82 10.71 -17.09 9.85
N CYS A 83 10.10 -16.44 10.85
CA CYS A 83 10.59 -16.44 12.21
C CYS A 83 10.32 -17.79 12.89
N SER A 84 11.38 -18.47 13.32
CA SER A 84 11.27 -19.78 13.99
C SER A 84 10.55 -19.70 15.34
N HIS A 85 10.57 -18.53 16.00
CA HIS A 85 9.87 -18.32 17.26
C HIS A 85 8.38 -18.03 17.06
N CYS A 86 8.01 -17.25 16.03
CA CYS A 86 6.59 -17.04 15.70
C CYS A 86 5.88 -18.35 15.31
N ASN A 87 6.62 -19.27 14.70
CA ASN A 87 6.08 -20.49 14.11
C ASN A 87 6.50 -21.76 14.88
N ASP A 88 6.83 -21.64 16.18
CA ASP A 88 7.29 -22.78 17.01
C ASP A 88 6.15 -23.72 17.47
N GLY A 89 4.90 -23.35 17.23
CA GLY A 89 3.70 -24.13 17.58
C GLY A 89 3.35 -24.14 19.07
N THR A 90 4.07 -23.39 19.91
CA THR A 90 3.85 -23.37 21.36
C THR A 90 2.69 -22.46 21.78
N GLY A 91 2.31 -21.50 20.92
CA GLY A 91 1.31 -20.48 21.21
C GLY A 91 1.80 -19.38 22.17
N ASN A 92 3.08 -19.39 22.55
CA ASN A 92 3.69 -18.32 23.32
C ASN A 92 4.01 -17.10 22.43
N PRO A 93 4.03 -15.88 22.98
CA PRO A 93 4.47 -14.70 22.25
C PRO A 93 5.91 -14.84 21.74
N CYS A 94 6.15 -14.39 20.51
CA CYS A 94 7.49 -14.33 19.95
C CYS A 94 8.34 -13.28 20.72
N PRO A 95 9.58 -13.58 21.12
CA PRO A 95 10.45 -12.61 21.78
C PRO A 95 10.93 -11.47 20.86
N LEU A 96 10.76 -11.61 19.54
CA LEU A 96 11.20 -10.63 18.54
C LEU A 96 10.05 -9.80 17.97
N HIS A 97 8.85 -10.38 17.84
CA HIS A 97 7.69 -9.78 17.16
C HIS A 97 6.47 -9.67 18.10
N GLY A 98 6.71 -9.28 19.34
CA GLY A 98 5.71 -9.22 20.42
C GLY A 98 4.59 -8.21 20.21
#